data_AF-A0A953WT09-F1
#
_entry.id   AF-A0A953WT09-F1
#
_cell.length_a   1.000
_cell.length_b   1.000
_cell.length_c   1.000
_cell.angle_alpha   90.00
_cell.angle_beta   90.00
_cell.angle_gamma   90.00
#
_symmetry.space_group_name_H-M   'P 1'
#
loop_
_entity.id
_entity.type
_entity.pdbx_description
1 polymer ?
#
loop_
_entity_poly.entity_id
_entity_poly.type
_entity_poly.pdbx_seq_one_letter_code
_entity_poly.pdbx_strand_id
1 'polypeptide(L)'
;MLRAFLTVFVTVFLAELGDKTQLATVLFSAENHVSRWVVFVAAAAALVVSTAIAVGLGTLAERYLTMVPLKLIAGIGFVLIGLWTIWEHVKPQLG
;
A
#
# COMPACT_ATOMS: atom_id res chain seq x y z
N MET A 1 3.90 23.31 2.26
CA MET A 1 3.06 22.27 2.92
C MET A 1 1.96 21.75 2.00
N LEU A 2 1.08 22.59 1.43
CA LEU A 2 0.00 22.14 0.54
C LEU A 2 0.48 21.32 -0.68
N ARG A 3 1.56 21.75 -1.34
CA ARG A 3 2.13 21.01 -2.49
C ARG A 3 2.54 19.59 -2.11
N ALA A 4 3.31 19.42 -1.03
CA ALA A 4 3.76 18.11 -0.56
C ALA A 4 2.57 17.22 -0.14
N PHE A 5 1.57 17.80 0.53
CA PHE A 5 0.34 17.09 0.86
C PHE A 5 -0.38 16.57 -0.39
N LEU A 6 -0.58 17.43 -1.40
CA LEU A 6 -1.22 17.04 -2.66
C LEU A 6 -0.41 15.99 -3.42
N THR A 7 0.91 16.12 -3.45
CA THR A 7 1.79 15.11 -4.09
C THR A 7 1.65 13.76 -3.41
N VAL A 8 1.74 13.70 -2.08
CA VAL A 8 1.59 12.43 -1.34
C VAL A 8 0.18 11.88 -1.51
N PHE A 9 -0.84 12.72 -1.39
CA PHE A 9 -2.24 12.31 -1.57
C PHE A 9 -2.47 11.71 -2.95
N VAL A 10 -2.09 12.41 -4.03
CA VAL A 10 -2.30 11.92 -5.40
C VAL A 10 -1.50 10.66 -5.67
N THR A 11 -0.22 10.60 -5.25
CA THR A 11 0.61 9.42 -5.49
C THR A 11 0.08 8.20 -4.76
N VAL A 12 -0.30 8.33 -3.48
CA VAL A 12 -0.86 7.22 -2.69
C VAL A 12 -2.24 6.84 -3.21
N PHE A 13 -3.08 7.83 -3.52
CA PHE A 13 -4.41 7.57 -4.09
C PHE A 13 -4.31 6.77 -5.39
N LEU A 14 -3.45 7.18 -6.33
CA LEU A 14 -3.25 6.46 -7.58
C LEU A 14 -2.63 5.07 -7.36
N ALA A 15 -1.73 4.91 -6.39
CA ALA A 15 -1.11 3.63 -6.08
C ALA A 15 -2.10 2.62 -5.47
N GLU A 16 -3.07 3.09 -4.70
CA GLU A 16 -4.07 2.26 -4.02
C GLU A 16 -5.35 2.05 -4.86
N LEU A 17 -5.53 2.81 -5.94
CA LEU A 17 -6.72 2.71 -6.80
C LEU A 17 -6.86 1.31 -7.40
N GLY A 18 -7.99 0.66 -7.14
CA GLY A 18 -8.31 -0.66 -7.67
C GLY A 18 -7.65 -1.81 -6.91
N ASP A 19 -7.04 -1.54 -5.75
CA ASP A 19 -6.54 -2.62 -4.89
C ASP A 19 -7.68 -3.50 -4.35
N LYS A 20 -7.32 -4.74 -3.99
CA LYS A 20 -8.21 -5.75 -3.40
C LYS A 20 -8.94 -5.20 -2.16
N THR A 21 -8.30 -4.34 -1.37
CA THR A 21 -8.94 -3.70 -0.21
C THR A 21 -10.07 -2.75 -0.60
N GLN A 22 -9.93 -2.00 -1.69
CA GLN A 22 -11.00 -1.14 -2.21
C GLN A 22 -12.17 -1.97 -2.75
N LEU A 23 -11.89 -3.03 -3.49
CA LEU A 23 -12.92 -3.96 -3.97
C LEU A 23 -13.68 -4.61 -2.80
N ALA A 24 -12.97 -5.08 -1.77
CA ALA A 24 -13.59 -5.61 -0.56
C ALA A 24 -14.47 -4.57 0.14
N THR A 25 -14.01 -3.31 0.24
CA THR A 25 -14.79 -2.22 0.84
C THR A 25 -16.08 -1.95 0.06
N VAL A 26 -16.03 -1.97 -1.27
CA VAL A 26 -17.22 -1.80 -2.14
C VAL A 26 -18.18 -2.96 -1.96
N LEU A 27 -17.68 -4.20 -1.90
CA LEU A 27 -18.49 -5.40 -1.68
C LEU A 27 -19.21 -5.34 -0.32
N PHE A 28 -18.48 -5.06 0.76
CA PHE A 28 -19.07 -4.90 2.10
C PHE A 28 -20.08 -3.74 2.16
N SER A 29 -19.83 -2.65 1.41
CA SER A 29 -20.77 -1.53 1.33
C SER A 29 -22.02 -1.83 0.49
N ALA A 30 -21.98 -2.84 -0.38
CA ALA A 30 -23.12 -3.26 -1.20
C ALA A 30 -24.03 -4.24 -0.47
N GLU A 31 -23.55 -4.85 0.62
CA GLU A 31 -24.34 -5.74 1.46
C GLU A 31 -25.31 -4.95 2.36
N ASN A 32 -26.59 -5.35 2.36
CA ASN A 32 -27.67 -4.60 3.04
C ASN A 32 -27.68 -4.71 4.58
N HIS A 33 -26.81 -5.53 5.17
CA HIS A 33 -26.82 -5.80 6.61
C HIS A 33 -25.91 -4.86 7.43
N VAL A 34 -25.01 -4.12 6.76
CA VAL A 34 -24.13 -3.14 7.40
C VAL A 34 -24.42 -1.75 6.83
N SER A 35 -24.49 -0.73 7.70
CA SER A 35 -24.61 0.66 7.24
C SER A 35 -23.37 1.06 6.43
N ARG A 36 -23.58 1.66 5.25
CA ARG A 36 -22.51 2.21 4.39
C ARG A 36 -21.55 3.14 5.13
N TRP A 37 -22.06 3.91 6.09
CA TRP A 37 -21.25 4.79 6.92
C TRP A 37 -20.30 4.04 7.86
N VAL A 38 -20.74 2.88 8.38
CA VAL A 38 -19.90 2.03 9.24
C VAL A 38 -18.76 1.44 8.41
N VAL A 39 -19.05 0.94 7.21
CA VAL A 39 -18.03 0.40 6.30
C VAL A 39 -17.01 1.50 5.93
N PHE A 40 -17.49 2.70 5.61
CA PHE A 40 -16.62 3.85 5.31
C PHE A 40 -15.70 4.21 6.48
N VAL A 41 -16.25 4.39 7.69
CA VAL A 41 -15.46 4.75 8.87
C VAL A 41 -14.46 3.65 9.23
N ALA A 42 -14.86 2.38 9.15
CA ALA A 42 -13.99 1.26 9.43
C ALA A 42 -12.82 1.18 8.43
N ALA A 43 -13.10 1.27 7.13
CA ALA A 43 -12.07 1.23 6.08
C ALA A 43 -11.13 2.45 6.17
N ALA A 44 -11.68 3.65 6.37
CA ALA A 44 -10.89 4.86 6.53
C ALA A 44 -10.01 4.80 7.80
N ALA A 45 -10.55 4.34 8.92
CA ALA A 45 -9.78 4.17 10.15
C ALA A 45 -8.67 3.13 9.98
N ALA A 46 -8.96 2.00 9.34
CA ALA A 46 -7.97 0.98 9.04
C ALA A 46 -6.81 1.53 8.20
N LEU A 47 -7.12 2.31 7.15
CA LEU A 47 -6.12 2.96 6.30
C LEU A 47 -5.26 3.97 7.06
N VAL A 48 -5.88 4.81 7.90
CA VAL A 48 -5.16 5.80 8.70
C VAL A 48 -4.24 5.11 9.72
N VAL A 49 -4.74 4.08 10.41
CA VAL A 49 -3.97 3.34 11.41
C VAL A 49 -2.82 2.59 10.77
N SER A 50 -3.04 1.89 9.65
CA SER A 50 -1.98 1.16 8.95
C SER A 50 -0.89 2.12 8.45
N THR A 51 -1.28 3.26 7.87
CA THR A 51 -0.35 4.29 7.40
C THR A 51 0.43 4.91 8.57
N ALA A 52 -0.24 5.21 9.69
CA ALA A 52 0.41 5.76 10.87
C ALA A 52 1.45 4.80 11.46
N ILE A 53 1.14 3.50 11.51
CA ILE A 53 2.10 2.46 11.93
C ILE A 53 3.27 2.40 10.95
N ALA A 54 3.01 2.35 9.64
CA ALA A 54 4.05 2.26 8.63
C ALA A 54 5.02 3.46 8.69
N VAL A 55 4.49 4.69 8.77
CA VAL A 55 5.29 5.91 8.90
C VAL A 55 6.03 5.95 10.24
N GLY A 56 5.36 5.59 11.35
CA GLY A 56 5.98 5.54 12.68
C GLY A 56 7.17 4.58 12.73
N LEU A 57 7.00 3.35 12.22
CA LEU A 57 8.08 2.38 12.13
C LEU A 57 9.18 2.81 11.16
N GLY A 58 8.80 3.39 10.01
CA GLY A 58 9.76 3.90 9.04
C GLY A 58 10.66 5.00 9.60
N THR A 59 10.07 5.96 10.32
CA THR A 59 10.83 7.06 10.97
C THR A 59 11.70 6.56 12.11
N LEU A 60 11.27 5.53 12.86
CA LEU A 60 12.09 4.91 13.89
C LEU A 60 13.27 4.16 13.25
N ALA A 61 13.01 3.37 12.21
CA ALA A 61 14.02 2.61 11.48
C ALA A 61 15.06 3.54 10.82
N GLU A 62 14.64 4.69 10.29
CA GLU A 62 15.55 5.68 9.70
C GLU A 62 16.64 6.12 10.68
N ARG A 63 16.31 6.29 11.97
CA ARG A 63 17.30 6.66 13.00
C ARG A 63 18.41 5.62 13.17
N TYR A 64 18.08 4.34 13.09
CA TYR A 64 19.04 3.24 13.26
C TYR A 64 19.76 2.88 11.96
N LEU A 65 19.15 3.14 10.81
CA LEU A 65 19.62 2.71 9.50
C LEU A 65 20.31 3.83 8.69
N THR A 66 20.70 4.92 9.36
CA THR A 66 21.28 6.14 8.73
C THR A 66 22.47 5.85 7.80
N MET A 67 23.27 4.81 8.05
CA MET A 67 24.42 4.44 7.19
C MET A 67 24.08 3.45 6.06
N VAL A 68 22.85 2.93 6.02
CA VAL A 68 22.40 1.94 5.04
C VAL A 68 21.70 2.65 3.87
N PRO A 69 22.05 2.36 2.61
CA PRO A 69 21.40 2.98 1.45
C PRO A 69 20.01 2.35 1.22
N LEU A 70 19.04 2.65 2.10
CA LEU A 70 17.70 2.04 2.11
C LEU A 70 16.99 2.14 0.76
N LYS A 71 17.11 3.28 0.08
CA LYS A 71 16.52 3.50 -1.24
C LYS A 71 17.08 2.56 -2.30
N LEU A 72 18.38 2.30 -2.26
CA LEU A 72 19.03 1.38 -3.21
C LEU A 72 18.59 -0.06 -2.95
N ILE A 73 18.57 -0.48 -1.69
CA ILE A 73 18.13 -1.82 -1.29
C ILE A 73 16.66 -2.05 -1.67
N ALA A 74 15.78 -1.09 -1.35
CA ALA A 74 14.38 -1.14 -1.70
C ALA A 74 14.17 -1.18 -3.23
N GLY A 75 14.93 -0.37 -3.99
CA GLY A 75 14.87 -0.37 -5.45
C GLY A 75 15.32 -1.71 -6.06
N ILE A 76 16.43 -2.27 -5.58
CA ILE A 76 16.90 -3.60 -6.02
C ILE A 76 15.86 -4.67 -5.69
N GLY A 77 15.34 -4.66 -4.46
CA GLY A 77 14.30 -5.60 -4.03
C GLY A 77 13.05 -5.51 -4.91
N PHE A 78 12.60 -4.29 -5.23
CA PHE A 78 11.45 -4.08 -6.11
C PHE A 78 11.67 -4.63 -7.51
N VAL A 79 12.86 -4.41 -8.10
CA VAL A 79 13.21 -4.98 -9.41
C VAL A 79 13.27 -6.50 -9.35
N LEU A 80 13.88 -7.08 -8.32
CA LEU A 80 13.98 -8.54 -8.16
C LEU A 80 12.60 -9.18 -8.01
N ILE A 81 11.72 -8.62 -7.18
CA ILE A 81 10.34 -9.10 -7.02
C ILE A 81 9.58 -8.94 -8.34
N GLY A 82 9.69 -7.80 -9.01
CA GLY A 82 9.03 -7.58 -10.31
C GLY A 82 9.48 -8.58 -11.38
N LEU A 83 10.79 -8.84 -11.49
CA LEU A 83 11.34 -9.85 -12.40
C LEU A 83 10.89 -11.26 -12.02
N TRP A 84 10.87 -11.59 -10.73
CA TRP A 84 10.35 -12.87 -10.25
C TRP A 84 8.88 -13.04 -10.65
N THR A 85 8.02 -12.06 -10.36
CA THR A 85 6.59 -12.13 -10.69
C THR A 85 6.36 -12.30 -12.19
N ILE A 86 7.12 -11.58 -13.02
CA ILE A 86 7.06 -11.77 -14.49
C ILE A 86 7.55 -13.17 -14.86
N TRP A 87 8.65 -13.63 -14.28
CA TRP A 87 9.19 -14.96 -14.56
C TRP A 87 8.21 -16.08 -14.19
N GLU A 88 7.52 -16.00 -13.04
CA GLU A 88 6.47 -16.95 -12.66
C GLU A 88 5.30 -16.97 -13.65
N HIS A 89 4.93 -15.81 -14.20
CA HIS A 89 3.83 -15.70 -15.15
C HIS A 89 4.22 -16.13 -16.57
N VAL A 90 5.48 -15.91 -16.97
CA VAL A 90 6.02 -16.22 -18.30
C VAL A 90 6.53 -17.65 -18.37
N LYS A 91 7.02 -18.23 -17.26
CA LYS A 91 7.33 -19.65 -17.19
C LYS A 91 6.01 -20.37 -17.49
N PRO A 92 5.91 -21.06 -18.65
CA PRO A 92 4.74 -21.89 -18.89
C PRO A 92 4.65 -22.84 -17.71
N GLN A 93 3.44 -23.21 -17.32
CA GLN A 93 3.21 -24.31 -16.38
C GLN A 93 3.76 -25.61 -17.00
N LEU A 94 5.09 -25.72 -17.04
CA LEU A 94 5.86 -26.92 -17.34
C LEU A 94 5.74 -27.77 -16.08
N GLY A 95 4.58 -28.41 -15.99
CA GLY A 95 3.99 -29.08 -14.84
C GLY A 95 2.49 -28.96 -14.92
#